data_AF-A0A8T4L380-F1
#
_entry.id   AF-A0A8T4L380-F1
#
_cell.length_a   1.000
_cell.length_b   1.000
_cell.length_c   1.000
_cell.angle_alpha   90.00
_cell.angle_beta   90.00
_cell.angle_gamma   90.00
#
_symmetry.space_group_name_H-M   'P 1'
#
loop_
_entity.id
_entity.type
_entity.pdbx_description
1 polymer ?
#
loop_
_entity_poly.entity_id
_entity_poly.type
_entity_poly.pdbx_seq_one_letter_code
_entity_poly.pdbx_strand_id
1 'polypeptide(L)'
;DVSGERIQTESVNVRKGVYLDSYEITLENQKDTEIEVVVVERIGPYATVTSNSDAFEKKSATEIEFTVKVPAKGEKTVSYTVETRYFF
;
A
#
# COMPACT_ATOMS: atom_id res chain seq x y z
N ASP A 1 4.11 15.90 14.25
CA ASP A 1 4.74 14.61 14.01
C ASP A 1 4.08 13.91 12.82
N VAL A 2 4.72 12.94 12.20
CA VAL A 2 4.11 12.13 11.12
C VAL A 2 4.39 10.67 11.41
N SER A 3 3.34 9.87 11.53
CA SER A 3 3.43 8.43 11.77
C SER A 3 2.71 7.66 10.66
N GLY A 4 3.09 6.40 10.50
CA GLY A 4 2.46 5.48 9.57
C GLY A 4 2.40 4.08 10.19
N GLU A 5 1.23 3.44 10.10
CA GLU A 5 1.01 2.06 10.52
C GLU A 5 0.58 1.23 9.31
N ARG A 6 1.15 0.04 9.15
CA ARG A 6 0.84 -0.89 8.06
C ARG A 6 0.32 -2.20 8.63
N ILE A 7 -0.85 -2.62 8.17
CA ILE A 7 -1.46 -3.90 8.54
C ILE A 7 -1.78 -4.74 7.30
N GLN A 8 -1.67 -6.06 7.43
CA GLN A 8 -2.22 -6.99 6.45
C GLN A 8 -3.63 -7.36 6.89
N THR A 9 -4.63 -6.90 6.14
CA THR A 9 -6.05 -7.11 6.48
C THR A 9 -6.55 -8.46 5.99
N GLU A 10 -5.99 -8.97 4.90
CA GLU A 10 -6.40 -10.23 4.31
C GLU A 10 -5.22 -10.97 3.64
N SER A 11 -5.29 -12.30 3.66
CA SER A 11 -4.42 -13.19 2.89
C SER A 11 -5.22 -14.40 2.43
N VAL A 12 -5.38 -14.55 1.11
CA VAL A 12 -6.20 -15.60 0.49
C VAL A 12 -5.34 -16.39 -0.48
N ASN A 13 -5.27 -17.72 -0.28
CA ASN A 13 -4.78 -18.61 -1.33
C ASN A 13 -5.93 -18.93 -2.29
N VAL A 14 -5.92 -18.29 -3.46
CA VAL A 14 -6.99 -18.47 -4.47
C VAL A 14 -6.89 -19.84 -5.14
N ARG A 15 -5.65 -20.28 -5.41
CA ARG A 15 -5.29 -21.60 -5.95
C ARG A 15 -3.80 -21.85 -5.79
N LYS A 16 -3.33 -23.04 -6.17
CA LYS A 16 -1.90 -23.38 -6.17
C LYS A 16 -1.09 -22.29 -6.87
N GLY A 17 -0.15 -21.69 -6.15
CA GLY A 17 0.75 -20.65 -6.66
C GLY A 17 0.11 -19.27 -6.88
N VAL A 18 -1.15 -19.02 -6.48
CA VAL A 18 -1.78 -17.69 -6.57
C VAL A 18 -2.29 -17.24 -5.21
N TYR A 19 -1.81 -16.10 -4.76
CA TYR A 19 -2.15 -15.48 -3.47
C TYR A 19 -2.67 -14.07 -3.69
N LEU A 20 -3.69 -13.68 -2.92
CA LEU A 20 -4.16 -12.31 -2.82
C LEU A 20 -3.92 -11.83 -1.40
N ASP A 21 -3.12 -10.78 -1.25
CA ASP A 21 -2.82 -10.16 0.03
C ASP A 21 -3.29 -8.71 0.01
N SER A 22 -4.12 -8.34 0.99
CA SER A 22 -4.67 -6.98 1.14
C SER A 22 -4.00 -6.28 2.31
N TYR A 23 -3.69 -5.00 2.12
CA TYR A 23 -3.01 -4.17 3.10
C TYR A 23 -3.72 -2.85 3.29
N GLU A 24 -3.63 -2.32 4.50
CA GLU A 24 -4.01 -0.95 4.84
C GLU A 24 -2.83 -0.24 5.49
N ILE A 25 -2.62 1.01 5.11
CA ILE A 25 -1.59 1.90 5.63
C ILE A 25 -2.26 3.17 6.12
N THR A 26 -2.30 3.37 7.43
CA THR A 26 -2.85 4.58 8.04
C THR A 26 -1.73 5.55 8.32
N LEU A 27 -1.82 6.74 7.73
CA LEU A 27 -0.90 7.86 7.92
C LEU A 27 -1.56 8.90 8.81
N GLU A 28 -0.86 9.36 9.83
CA GLU A 28 -1.36 10.37 10.76
C GLU A 28 -0.42 11.58 10.75
N ASN A 29 -1.01 12.77 10.57
CA ASN A 29 -0.29 14.03 10.53
C ASN A 29 -0.70 14.90 11.72
N GLN A 30 0.20 15.01 12.69
CA GLN A 30 0.03 15.84 13.88
C GLN A 30 0.52 17.30 13.67
N LYS A 31 0.88 17.71 12.45
CA LYS A 31 1.26 19.09 12.13
C LYS A 31 0.02 19.95 11.87
N ASP A 32 0.20 21.26 11.95
CA ASP A 32 -0.85 22.27 11.69
C ASP A 32 -1.03 22.59 10.20
N THR A 33 -0.32 21.89 9.31
CA THR A 33 -0.40 22.06 7.85
C THR A 33 -0.61 20.72 7.18
N GLU A 34 -1.29 20.71 6.02
CA GLU A 34 -1.30 19.56 5.12
C GLU A 34 0.14 19.22 4.72
N ILE A 35 0.42 17.93 4.61
CA ILE A 35 1.70 17.41 4.13
C ILE A 35 1.48 16.40 3.01
N GLU A 36 2.51 16.25 2.19
CA GLU A 36 2.61 15.16 1.24
C GLU A 36 3.53 14.08 1.80
N VAL A 37 3.07 12.84 1.78
CA VAL A 37 3.80 11.65 2.25
C VAL A 37 3.92 10.69 1.08
N VAL A 38 5.14 10.23 0.81
CA VAL A 38 5.42 9.17 -0.16
C VAL A 38 5.50 7.85 0.59
N VAL A 39 4.54 6.96 0.33
CA VAL A 39 4.50 5.61 0.88
C VAL A 39 5.16 4.66 -0.11
N VAL A 40 6.29 4.08 0.26
CA VAL A 40 7.07 3.16 -0.58
C VAL A 40 6.79 1.72 -0.16
N GLU A 41 6.14 0.94 -1.03
CA GLU A 41 5.77 -0.45 -0.75
C GLU A 41 6.55 -1.44 -1.62
N ARG A 42 7.10 -2.47 -0.97
CA ARG A 42 7.84 -3.56 -1.61
C ARG A 42 6.95 -4.79 -1.73
N ILE A 43 6.34 -4.96 -2.90
CA ILE A 43 5.32 -6.00 -3.16
C ILE A 43 5.89 -7.35 -3.61
N GLY A 44 7.21 -7.44 -3.80
CA GLY A 44 7.89 -8.68 -4.21
C GLY A 44 7.79 -8.99 -5.70
N PRO A 45 8.57 -9.99 -6.19
CA PRO A 45 8.56 -10.39 -7.59
C PRO A 45 7.26 -11.12 -7.96
N TYR A 46 6.84 -11.01 -9.21
CA TYR A 46 5.61 -11.63 -9.75
C TYR A 46 4.30 -11.12 -9.13
N ALA A 47 4.36 -10.03 -8.35
CA ALA A 47 3.20 -9.36 -7.79
C ALA A 47 2.60 -8.35 -8.78
N THR A 48 1.27 -8.25 -8.79
CA THR A 48 0.52 -7.22 -9.50
C THR A 48 -0.51 -6.62 -8.56
N VAL A 49 -0.58 -5.29 -8.49
CA VAL A 49 -1.64 -4.61 -7.74
C VAL A 49 -2.95 -4.79 -8.48
N THR A 50 -3.96 -5.38 -7.84
CA THR A 50 -5.28 -5.67 -8.42
C THR A 50 -6.38 -4.75 -7.91
N SER A 51 -6.14 -4.07 -6.78
CA SER A 51 -7.02 -3.08 -6.19
C SER A 51 -6.19 -2.02 -5.44
N ASN A 52 -6.62 -0.77 -5.48
CA ASN A 52 -5.96 0.35 -4.80
C ASN A 52 -6.95 1.50 -4.54
N SER A 53 -6.90 2.09 -3.35
CA SER A 53 -7.70 3.28 -2.98
C SER A 53 -7.17 4.56 -3.62
N ASP A 54 -5.86 4.62 -3.81
CA ASP A 54 -5.13 5.80 -4.27
C ASP A 54 -4.26 5.46 -5.47
N ALA A 55 -4.02 6.45 -6.33
CA ALA A 55 -3.11 6.27 -7.46
C ALA A 55 -1.69 5.97 -6.95
N PHE A 56 -1.04 5.03 -7.63
CA PHE A 56 0.35 4.67 -7.36
C PHE A 56 1.19 4.73 -8.63
N GLU A 57 2.48 4.90 -8.46
CA GLU A 57 3.46 4.75 -9.52
C GLU A 57 4.25 3.46 -9.30
N LYS A 58 4.42 2.67 -10.38
CA LYS A 58 5.29 1.49 -10.35
C LYS A 58 6.72 1.92 -10.62
N LYS A 59 7.55 2.01 -9.58
CA LYS A 59 8.96 2.42 -9.68
C LYS A 59 9.87 1.32 -10.18
N SER A 60 9.55 0.06 -9.86
CA SER A 60 10.31 -1.10 -10.34
C SER A 60 9.42 -2.34 -10.45
N ALA A 61 10.01 -3.49 -10.78
CA ALA A 61 9.29 -4.76 -10.81
C ALA A 61 8.70 -5.15 -9.44
N THR A 62 9.26 -4.65 -8.32
CA THR A 62 8.92 -5.06 -6.95
C THR A 62 8.57 -3.89 -6.03
N GLU A 63 8.53 -2.67 -6.55
CA GLU A 63 8.33 -1.45 -5.74
C GLU A 63 7.26 -0.55 -6.39
N ILE A 64 6.36 -0.07 -5.55
CA ILE A 64 5.31 0.89 -5.90
C ILE A 64 5.34 2.05 -4.89
N GLU A 65 4.90 3.23 -5.33
CA GLU A 65 4.81 4.40 -4.48
C GLU A 65 3.42 5.03 -4.54
N PHE A 66 2.86 5.34 -3.38
CA PHE A 66 1.67 6.18 -3.26
C PHE A 66 2.08 7.57 -2.79
N THR A 67 1.71 8.61 -3.53
CA THR A 67 1.89 10.00 -3.10
C THR A 67 0.59 10.48 -2.47
N VAL A 68 0.61 10.69 -1.16
CA VAL A 68 -0.59 10.85 -0.34
C VAL A 68 -0.57 12.20 0.37
N LYS A 69 -1.61 13.01 0.15
CA LYS A 69 -1.84 14.22 0.93
C LYS A 69 -2.57 13.89 2.22
N VAL A 70 -1.95 14.18 3.36
CA VAL A 70 -2.53 13.98 4.69
C VAL A 70 -2.86 15.36 5.27
N PRO A 71 -4.13 15.63 5.59
CA PRO A 71 -4.55 16.95 6.07
C PRO A 71 -3.89 17.32 7.40
N ALA A 72 -3.88 18.62 7.73
CA ALA A 72 -3.44 19.10 9.03
C ALA A 72 -4.26 18.45 10.15
N LYS A 73 -3.60 18.01 11.23
CA LYS A 73 -4.25 17.37 12.39
C LYS A 73 -5.22 16.25 12.02
N GLY A 74 -4.86 15.46 11.00
CA GLY A 74 -5.75 14.44 10.47
C GLY A 74 -4.99 13.21 10.01
N GLU A 75 -5.77 12.25 9.53
CA GLU A 75 -5.29 10.96 9.06
C GLU A 75 -5.77 10.68 7.65
N LYS A 76 -5.06 9.78 6.97
CA LYS A 76 -5.49 9.20 5.70
C LYS A 76 -5.04 7.75 5.60
N THR A 77 -5.94 6.88 5.17
CA THR A 77 -5.65 5.47 4.95
C THR A 77 -5.52 5.18 3.46
N VAL A 78 -4.44 4.49 3.08
CA VAL A 78 -4.24 3.88 1.76
C VAL A 78 -4.52 2.39 1.89
N SER A 79 -5.37 1.84 1.03
CA SER A 79 -5.58 0.40 0.93
C SER A 79 -5.21 -0.12 -0.45
N TYR A 80 -4.63 -1.31 -0.50
CA TYR A 80 -4.30 -1.96 -1.76
C TYR A 80 -4.24 -3.49 -1.62
N THR A 81 -4.46 -4.19 -2.73
CA THR A 81 -4.37 -5.65 -2.82
C THR A 81 -3.34 -6.03 -3.87
N VAL A 82 -2.48 -6.98 -3.54
CA VAL A 82 -1.51 -7.57 -4.47
C VAL A 82 -1.90 -9.01 -4.77
N GLU A 83 -1.87 -9.36 -6.05
CA GLU A 83 -1.90 -10.75 -6.50
C GLU A 83 -0.47 -11.21 -6.80
N THR A 84 -0.01 -12.24 -6.10
CA THR A 84 1.30 -12.84 -6.35
C THR A 84 1.15 -14.20 -7.01
N ARG A 85 1.84 -14.40 -8.14
CA ARG A 85 1.83 -15.66 -8.90
C ARG A 85 3.18 -16.36 -8.91
N TYR A 86 3.25 -17.52 -8.26
CA TYR A 86 4.39 -18.43 -8.29
C TYR A 86 4.12 -19.60 -9.23
N PHE A 87 5.11 -19.93 -10.06
CA PHE A 87 5.06 -21.08 -10.95
C PHE A 87 5.73 -22.27 -10.23
N PHE A 88 4.92 -23.23 -9.76
CA PHE A 88 5.37 -24.45 -9.06
C PHE A 88 4.96 -25.72 -9.81
#